data_AF-A0A2V6PH36-F1
#
_entry.id   AF-A0A2V6PH36-F1
#
_cell.length_a   1.000
_cell.length_b   1.000
_cell.length_c   1.000
_cell.angle_alpha   90.00
_cell.angle_beta   90.00
_cell.angle_gamma   90.00
#
_symmetry.space_group_name_H-M   'P 1'
#
loop_
_entity.id
_entity.type
_entity.pdbx_description
1 polymer ?
#
loop_
_entity_poly.entity_id
_entity_poly.type
_entity_poly.pdbx_seq_one_letter_code
_entity_poly.pdbx_strand_id
1 'polypeptide(L)'
;MPKELVVEPAPQERGRESAPGGDLRKFLKRLSIFVAPFLVYAAVIVLVDPYNLFNVSPLIPDQVKKPISNLNYPLWKMSEFRRRPMPNVLLGDSRMGAIRAERVSQVAGEDYYNFAYGGATLQEIVHTFWFADSLTRLRNVYIG
;
A
#
# COMPACT_ATOMS: atom_id res chain seq x y z
N MET A 1 69.39 -46.66 -35.24
CA MET A 1 67.94 -46.53 -34.96
C MET A 1 67.78 -45.70 -33.69
N PRO A 2 67.15 -44.52 -33.74
CA PRO A 2 66.90 -43.72 -32.55
C PRO A 2 65.67 -44.25 -31.80
N LYS A 3 65.74 -44.24 -30.45
CA LYS A 3 64.64 -44.62 -29.55
C LYS A 3 63.56 -43.54 -29.59
N GLU A 4 62.32 -43.90 -29.92
CA GLU A 4 61.17 -43.01 -29.77
C GLU A 4 60.93 -42.71 -28.29
N LEU A 5 60.93 -41.43 -27.95
CA LEU A 5 60.59 -40.92 -26.63
C LEU A 5 59.06 -40.90 -26.54
N VAL A 6 58.48 -41.83 -25.77
CA VAL A 6 57.05 -41.85 -25.48
C VAL A 6 56.75 -40.68 -24.54
N VAL A 7 56.10 -39.64 -25.07
CA VAL A 7 55.58 -38.51 -24.29
C VAL A 7 54.19 -38.89 -23.79
N GLU A 8 54.05 -39.11 -22.48
CA GLU A 8 52.71 -39.29 -21.88
C GLU A 8 51.92 -37.98 -21.97
N PRO A 9 50.63 -38.03 -22.37
CA PRO A 9 49.80 -36.84 -22.39
C PRO A 9 49.50 -36.37 -20.96
N ALA A 10 49.56 -35.05 -20.74
CA ALA A 10 49.25 -34.42 -19.48
C ALA A 10 47.84 -34.80 -18.98
N PRO A 11 47.62 -34.92 -17.65
CA PRO A 11 46.31 -35.29 -17.12
C PRO A 11 45.28 -34.23 -17.53
N GLN A 12 44.27 -34.64 -18.30
CA GLN A 12 43.15 -33.77 -18.62
C GLN A 12 42.49 -33.30 -17.32
N GLU A 13 42.44 -31.97 -17.12
CA GLU A 13 41.66 -31.36 -16.05
C GLU A 13 40.21 -31.81 -16.19
N ARG A 14 39.80 -32.70 -15.28
CA ARG A 14 38.44 -33.21 -15.21
C ARG A 14 37.54 -32.05 -14.83
N GLY A 15 36.95 -31.39 -15.84
CA GLY A 15 35.93 -30.37 -15.67
C GLY A 15 34.86 -30.90 -14.74
N ARG A 16 34.73 -30.27 -13.57
CA ARG A 16 33.65 -30.55 -12.63
C ARG A 16 32.37 -29.99 -13.24
N GLU A 17 31.70 -30.76 -14.10
CA GLU A 17 30.31 -30.50 -14.44
C GLU A 17 29.48 -30.63 -13.16
N SER A 18 29.03 -29.48 -12.64
CA SER A 18 28.11 -29.42 -11.52
C SER A 18 26.75 -29.96 -11.95
N ALA A 19 26.21 -30.89 -11.16
CA ALA A 19 24.91 -31.52 -11.44
C ALA A 19 23.80 -30.46 -11.63
N PRO A 20 22.91 -30.62 -12.63
CA PRO A 20 21.96 -29.58 -13.07
C PRO A 20 21.01 -29.08 -11.97
N GLY A 21 20.70 -29.93 -10.97
CA GLY A 21 19.87 -29.53 -9.82
C GLY A 21 20.61 -28.70 -8.75
N GLY A 22 21.94 -28.77 -8.69
CA GLY A 22 22.74 -28.04 -7.70
C GLY A 22 22.81 -26.55 -8.00
N ASP A 23 22.89 -26.19 -9.28
CA ASP A 23 23.00 -24.79 -9.69
C ASP A 23 21.67 -24.06 -9.66
N LEU A 24 20.56 -24.74 -9.98
CA LEU A 24 19.21 -24.20 -9.78
C LEU A 24 18.91 -23.91 -8.30
N ARG A 25 19.30 -24.82 -7.38
CA ARG A 25 19.12 -24.60 -5.93
C ARG A 25 19.95 -23.42 -5.43
N LYS A 26 21.18 -23.25 -5.90
CA LYS A 26 22.03 -22.09 -5.57
C LYS A 26 21.42 -20.80 -6.11
N PHE A 27 20.90 -20.81 -7.33
CA PHE A 27 20.22 -19.67 -7.94
C PHE A 27 18.97 -19.27 -7.14
N LEU A 28 18.09 -20.22 -6.84
CA LEU A 28 16.89 -19.97 -6.04
C LEU A 28 17.24 -19.43 -4.64
N LYS A 29 18.25 -20.00 -3.97
CA LYS A 29 18.70 -19.49 -2.67
C LYS A 29 19.18 -18.03 -2.75
N ARG A 30 19.97 -17.69 -3.77
CA ARG A 30 20.44 -16.32 -3.99
C ARG A 30 19.29 -15.37 -4.29
N LEU A 31 18.34 -15.81 -5.12
CA LEU A 31 17.13 -15.05 -5.42
C LEU A 31 16.28 -14.81 -4.17
N SER A 32 16.07 -15.85 -3.33
CA SER A 32 15.34 -15.70 -2.07
C SER A 32 16.00 -14.72 -1.12
N ILE A 33 17.33 -14.77 -0.98
CA ILE A 33 18.08 -13.82 -0.14
C ILE A 33 17.95 -12.40 -0.69
N PHE A 34 17.98 -12.24 -2.01
CA PHE A 34 17.82 -10.95 -2.67
C PHE A 34 16.40 -10.37 -2.51
N VAL A 35 15.36 -11.21 -2.60
CA VAL A 35 13.96 -10.80 -2.48
C VAL A 35 13.53 -10.61 -1.02
N ALA A 36 14.15 -11.31 -0.07
CA ALA A 36 13.85 -11.26 1.36
C ALA A 36 13.72 -9.84 1.93
N PRO A 37 14.67 -8.89 1.74
CA PRO A 37 14.54 -7.53 2.29
C PRO A 37 13.29 -6.80 1.76
N PHE A 38 12.91 -7.00 0.51
CA PHE A 38 11.70 -6.40 -0.06
C PHE A 38 10.43 -7.00 0.55
N LEU A 39 10.40 -8.32 0.77
CA LEU A 39 9.28 -8.99 1.43
C LEU A 39 9.15 -8.56 2.90
N VAL A 40 10.26 -8.43 3.62
CA VAL A 40 10.26 -7.93 4.99
C VAL A 40 9.73 -6.49 5.04
N TYR A 41 10.21 -5.63 4.14
CA TYR A 41 9.73 -4.25 4.05
C TYR A 41 8.23 -4.17 3.71
N ALA A 42 7.78 -4.95 2.73
CA ALA A 42 6.36 -5.04 2.38
C ALA A 42 5.51 -5.55 3.55
N ALA A 43 5.99 -6.57 4.26
CA ALA A 43 5.34 -7.08 5.45
C ALA A 43 5.21 -6.00 6.53
N VAL A 44 6.25 -5.21 6.78
CA VAL A 44 6.18 -4.08 7.73
C VAL A 44 5.12 -3.07 7.30
N ILE A 45 5.04 -2.70 6.02
CA ILE A 45 4.01 -1.77 5.52
C ILE A 45 2.60 -2.31 5.78
N VAL A 46 2.36 -3.59 5.47
CA VAL A 46 1.06 -4.24 5.65
C VAL A 46 0.71 -4.40 7.14
N LEU A 47 1.71 -4.63 7.98
CA LEU A 47 1.55 -4.82 9.42
C LEU A 47 1.27 -3.50 10.16
N VAL A 48 2.01 -2.45 9.81
CA VAL A 48 1.87 -1.12 10.39
C VAL A 48 0.60 -0.46 9.88
N ASP A 49 0.34 -0.58 8.58
CA ASP A 49 -0.80 -0.02 7.85
C ASP A 49 -1.18 1.40 8.34
N PRO A 50 -0.33 2.41 8.12
CA PRO A 50 -0.46 3.72 8.76
C PRO A 50 -1.72 4.47 8.32
N TYR A 51 -2.28 4.12 7.16
CA TYR A 51 -3.51 4.70 6.61
C TYR A 51 -4.72 3.76 6.66
N ASN A 52 -4.58 2.62 7.35
CA ASN A 52 -5.62 1.59 7.44
C ASN A 52 -6.17 1.09 6.08
N LEU A 53 -5.32 1.04 5.06
CA LEU A 53 -5.66 0.62 3.70
C LEU A 53 -6.02 -0.86 3.62
N PHE A 54 -5.32 -1.71 4.39
CA PHE A 54 -5.47 -3.15 4.37
C PHE A 54 -6.38 -3.63 5.50
N ASN A 55 -6.32 -2.96 6.66
CA ASN A 55 -7.10 -3.27 7.86
C ASN A 55 -6.94 -4.74 8.31
N VAL A 56 -5.78 -5.34 8.03
CA VAL A 56 -5.50 -6.77 8.26
C VAL A 56 -5.04 -7.09 9.68
N SER A 57 -4.53 -6.09 10.41
CA SER A 57 -4.03 -6.30 11.76
C SER A 57 -4.29 -5.11 12.69
N PRO A 58 -4.83 -5.36 13.90
CA PRO A 58 -4.98 -4.33 14.93
C PRO A 58 -3.67 -4.07 15.70
N LEU A 59 -2.52 -4.56 15.21
CA LEU A 59 -1.22 -4.47 15.90
C LEU A 59 -0.85 -3.06 16.36
N ILE A 60 -1.25 -2.05 15.61
CA ILE A 60 -1.07 -0.65 15.97
C ILE A 60 -2.45 0.01 16.14
N PRO A 61 -2.79 0.50 17.34
CA PRO A 61 -4.04 1.22 17.57
C PRO A 61 -4.16 2.49 16.72
N ASP A 62 -5.37 2.80 16.23
CA ASP A 62 -5.65 3.97 15.38
C ASP A 62 -5.21 5.31 16.01
N GLN A 63 -5.29 5.41 17.34
CA GLN A 63 -4.82 6.57 18.10
C GLN A 63 -3.32 6.87 17.92
N VAL A 64 -2.50 5.84 17.68
CA VAL A 64 -1.07 5.98 17.39
C VAL A 64 -0.82 6.33 15.92
N LYS A 65 -1.75 5.98 15.03
CA LYS A 65 -1.68 6.29 13.59
C LYS A 65 -2.15 7.71 13.26
N LYS A 66 -3.02 8.29 14.10
CA LYS A 66 -3.64 9.61 13.89
C LYS A 66 -2.65 10.77 13.68
N PRO A 67 -1.46 10.83 14.30
CA PRO A 67 -0.46 11.85 13.96
C PRO A 67 0.13 11.64 12.56
N ILE A 68 0.28 10.39 12.12
CA ILE A 68 0.84 9.99 10.82
C ILE A 68 -0.15 10.26 9.70
N SER A 69 -1.46 10.18 9.97
CA SER A 69 -2.49 10.51 8.98
C SER A 69 -2.42 11.96 8.48
N ASN A 70 -1.78 12.87 9.23
CA ASN A 70 -1.53 14.24 8.76
C ASN A 70 -0.53 14.32 7.61
N LEU A 71 0.32 13.30 7.40
CA LEU A 71 1.29 13.28 6.30
C LEU A 71 0.58 13.14 4.94
N ASN A 72 -0.52 12.38 4.90
CA ASN A 72 -1.40 12.31 3.74
C ASN A 72 -2.85 12.14 4.20
N TYR A 73 -3.43 13.26 4.62
CA TYR A 73 -4.79 13.31 5.13
C TYR A 73 -5.86 12.91 4.11
N PRO A 74 -5.76 13.28 2.81
CA PRO A 74 -6.69 12.78 1.80
C PRO A 74 -6.72 11.25 1.71
N LEU A 75 -5.55 10.60 1.71
CA LEU A 75 -5.46 9.14 1.66
C LEU A 75 -6.11 8.47 2.88
N TRP A 76 -5.91 9.05 4.07
CA TRP A 76 -6.58 8.58 5.29
C TRP A 76 -8.11 8.64 5.15
N LYS A 77 -8.65 9.77 4.67
CA LYS A 77 -10.10 9.99 4.51
C LYS A 77 -10.70 9.03 3.48
N MET A 78 -10.01 8.83 2.36
CA MET A 78 -10.43 7.87 1.33
C MET A 78 -10.46 6.44 1.86
N SER A 79 -9.44 6.05 2.63
CA SER A 79 -9.39 4.74 3.27
C SER A 79 -10.51 4.55 4.29
N GLU A 80 -10.75 5.54 5.14
CA GLU A 80 -11.84 5.55 6.11
C GLU A 80 -13.21 5.44 5.44
N PHE A 81 -13.47 6.26 4.42
CA PHE A 81 -14.73 6.24 3.68
C PHE A 81 -14.94 4.90 2.95
N ARG A 82 -13.88 4.30 2.39
CA ARG A 82 -13.97 2.97 1.76
C ARG A 82 -14.41 1.88 2.74
N ARG A 83 -14.00 1.97 4.01
CA ARG A 83 -14.40 1.01 5.06
C ARG A 83 -15.83 1.23 5.53
N ARG A 84 -16.30 2.48 5.55
CA ARG A 84 -17.68 2.84 5.91
C ARG A 84 -18.24 3.89 4.94
N PRO A 85 -18.69 3.49 3.73
CA PRO A 85 -19.27 4.42 2.78
C PRO A 85 -20.57 5.01 3.35
N MET A 86 -20.76 6.32 3.19
CA MET A 86 -21.96 7.02 3.67
C MET A 86 -22.67 7.74 2.52
N PRO A 87 -24.01 7.70 2.45
CA PRO A 87 -24.78 8.32 1.37
C PRO A 87 -24.83 9.85 1.46
N ASN A 88 -24.49 10.42 2.61
CA ASN A 88 -24.50 11.87 2.83
C ASN A 88 -23.07 12.37 3.07
N VAL A 89 -22.58 13.29 2.23
CA VAL A 89 -21.19 13.75 2.25
C VAL A 89 -21.05 15.27 2.18
N LEU A 90 -20.07 15.80 2.91
CA LEU A 90 -19.62 17.19 2.81
C LEU A 90 -18.26 17.20 2.10
N LEU A 91 -18.15 17.90 0.97
CA LEU A 91 -16.93 17.98 0.16
C LEU A 91 -16.42 19.42 0.17
N GLY A 92 -15.11 19.61 0.15
CA GLY A 92 -14.54 20.95 0.12
C GLY A 92 -13.10 21.02 0.59
N ASP A 93 -12.64 22.25 0.78
CA ASP A 93 -11.31 22.57 1.31
C ASP A 93 -11.29 22.61 2.85
N SER A 94 -10.28 23.27 3.43
CA SER A 94 -10.15 23.43 4.88
C SER A 94 -11.36 24.10 5.54
N ARG A 95 -12.10 24.97 4.84
CA ARG A 95 -13.29 25.66 5.38
C ARG A 95 -14.44 24.70 5.59
N MET A 96 -14.74 23.86 4.59
CA MET A 96 -15.70 22.78 4.77
C MET A 96 -15.21 21.75 5.80
N GLY A 97 -13.88 21.52 5.87
CA GLY A 97 -13.25 20.66 6.87
C GLY A 97 -13.48 21.09 8.32
N ALA A 98 -13.75 22.38 8.57
CA ALA A 98 -14.06 22.88 9.90
C ALA A 98 -15.47 22.49 10.40
N ILE A 99 -16.36 22.07 9.51
CA ILE A 99 -17.72 21.66 9.86
C ILE A 99 -17.70 20.27 10.49
N ARG A 100 -18.19 20.17 11.73
CA ARG A 100 -18.25 18.90 12.46
C ARG A 100 -19.36 18.01 11.90
N ALA A 101 -18.98 16.92 11.24
CA ALA A 101 -19.93 15.94 10.69
C ALA A 101 -20.92 15.45 11.75
N GLU A 102 -20.45 15.16 12.97
CA GLU A 102 -21.32 14.69 14.06
C GLU A 102 -22.45 15.68 14.40
N ARG A 103 -22.18 16.99 14.32
CA ARG A 103 -23.18 18.03 14.59
C ARG A 103 -24.19 18.12 13.45
N VAL A 104 -23.72 18.00 12.20
CA VAL A 104 -24.60 17.92 11.03
C VAL A 104 -25.50 16.70 11.13
N SER A 105 -24.94 15.53 11.48
CA SER A 105 -25.72 14.30 11.65
C SER A 105 -26.78 14.41 12.74
N GLN A 106 -26.44 15.03 13.88
CA GLN A 106 -27.39 15.27 14.97
C GLN A 106 -28.58 16.14 14.56
N VAL A 107 -28.33 17.19 13.77
CA VAL A 107 -29.39 18.11 13.33
C VAL A 107 -30.20 17.52 12.19
N ALA A 108 -29.56 16.81 11.26
CA ALA A 108 -30.22 16.21 10.09
C ALA A 108 -30.96 14.90 10.40
N GLY A 109 -30.63 14.22 11.51
CA GLY A 109 -31.18 12.90 11.85
C GLY A 109 -30.63 11.78 10.97
N GLU A 110 -29.53 12.01 10.25
CA GLU A 110 -28.90 11.04 9.36
C GLU A 110 -27.39 11.11 9.46
N ASP A 111 -26.67 10.02 9.22
CA ASP A 111 -25.20 10.03 9.25
C ASP A 111 -24.62 10.82 8.07
N TYR A 112 -23.71 11.74 8.36
CA TYR A 112 -22.89 12.49 7.41
C TYR A 112 -21.41 12.15 7.55
N TYR A 113 -20.71 12.06 6.41
CA TYR A 113 -19.26 12.04 6.37
C TYR A 113 -18.73 13.38 5.88
N ASN A 114 -17.92 14.07 6.68
CA ASN A 114 -17.15 15.19 6.17
C ASN A 114 -15.96 14.62 5.39
N PHE A 115 -15.93 14.77 4.07
CA PHE A 115 -14.87 14.35 3.17
C PHE A 115 -13.98 15.52 2.71
N ALA A 116 -14.10 16.69 3.35
CA ALA A 116 -13.25 17.81 3.06
C ALA A 116 -11.83 17.62 3.64
N TYR A 117 -10.85 18.19 2.94
CA TYR A 117 -9.44 18.17 3.34
C TYR A 117 -8.72 19.45 2.92
N GLY A 118 -7.66 19.79 3.65
CA GLY A 118 -6.96 21.07 3.47
C GLY A 118 -6.37 21.22 2.07
N GLY A 119 -6.58 22.39 1.47
CA GLY A 119 -6.02 22.74 0.15
C GLY A 119 -6.70 22.06 -1.04
N ALA A 120 -7.81 21.34 -0.84
CA ALA A 120 -8.53 20.69 -1.92
C ALA A 120 -8.94 21.70 -3.01
N THR A 121 -8.50 21.45 -4.23
CA THR A 121 -8.92 22.16 -5.43
C THR A 121 -10.30 21.68 -5.89
N LEU A 122 -10.94 22.46 -6.77
CA LEU A 122 -12.22 22.05 -7.37
C LEU A 122 -12.10 20.69 -8.09
N GLN A 123 -11.00 20.44 -8.79
CA GLN A 123 -10.77 19.16 -9.48
C GLN A 123 -10.70 18.00 -8.49
N GLU A 124 -9.98 18.17 -7.38
CA GLU A 124 -9.88 17.18 -6.32
C GLU A 124 -11.24 16.92 -5.63
N ILE A 125 -12.04 17.96 -5.44
CA ILE A 125 -13.42 17.84 -4.93
C ILE A 125 -14.27 17.00 -5.90
N VAL A 126 -14.19 17.28 -7.21
CA VAL A 126 -14.92 16.51 -8.23
C VAL A 126 -14.45 15.05 -8.27
N HIS A 127 -13.15 14.80 -8.17
CA HIS A 127 -12.63 13.44 -8.09
C HIS A 127 -13.10 12.72 -6.82
N THR A 128 -13.14 13.43 -5.68
CA THR A 128 -13.63 12.88 -4.41
C THR A 128 -15.12 12.56 -4.49
N PHE A 129 -15.92 13.37 -5.18
CA PHE A 129 -17.33 13.07 -5.47
C PHE A 129 -17.47 11.75 -6.22
N TRP A 130 -16.77 11.59 -7.34
CA TRP A 130 -16.85 10.37 -8.14
C TRP A 130 -16.29 9.15 -7.43
N PHE A 131 -15.25 9.33 -6.61
CA PHE A 131 -14.76 8.29 -5.72
C PHE A 131 -15.84 7.84 -4.73
N ALA A 132 -16.54 8.78 -4.08
CA ALA A 132 -17.58 8.45 -3.12
C ALA A 132 -18.78 7.75 -3.79
N ASP A 133 -19.22 8.26 -4.94
CA ASP A 133 -20.32 7.68 -5.73
C ASP A 133 -20.01 6.26 -6.23
N SER A 134 -18.73 5.98 -6.51
CA SER A 134 -18.31 4.62 -6.90
C SER A 134 -18.44 3.58 -5.78
N LEU A 135 -18.55 4.01 -4.52
CA LEU A 135 -18.60 3.13 -3.34
C LEU A 135 -20.00 3.04 -2.72
N THR A 136 -20.83 4.06 -2.89
CA THR A 136 -22.20 4.08 -2.39
C THR A 136 -23.05 5.07 -3.17
N ARG A 137 -24.35 4.81 -3.26
CA ARG A 137 -25.28 5.75 -3.91
C ARG A 137 -25.40 7.01 -3.04
N LEU A 138 -24.85 8.12 -3.53
CA LEU A 138 -24.96 9.40 -2.85
C LEU A 138 -26.40 9.92 -2.89
N ARG A 139 -26.82 10.52 -1.77
CA ARG A 139 -28.15 11.09 -1.57
C ARG A 139 -28.07 12.59 -1.32
N ASN A 140 -27.23 13.00 -0.38
CA ASN A 140 -27.04 14.40 -0.04
C ASN A 140 -25.56 14.77 -0.18
N VAL A 141 -25.26 15.73 -1.06
CA VAL A 141 -23.89 16.18 -1.32
C VAL A 141 -23.83 17.69 -1.20
N TYR A 142 -22.98 18.16 -0.29
CA TYR A 142 -22.74 19.59 -0.08
C TYR A 142 -21.30 19.92 -0.45
N ILE A 143 -21.11 20.94 -1.27
CA ILE A 143 -19.79 21.40 -1.73
C ILE A 143 -19.60 22.84 -1.25
N GLY A 144 -18.44 23.15 -0.66
CA GLY A 144 -18.10 24.52 -0.23
C GLY A 144 -16.64 24.73 0.14
#